data_AF-A0A6G3XH75-F1
#
_entry.id   AF-A0A6G3XH75-F1
#
_cell.length_a   1.000
_cell.length_b   1.000
_cell.length_c   1.000
_cell.angle_alpha   90.00
_cell.angle_beta   90.00
_cell.angle_gamma   90.00
#
_symmetry.space_group_name_H-M   'P 1'
#
loop_
_entity.id
_entity.type
_entity.pdbx_description
1 polymer ?
#
loop_
_entity_poly.entity_id
_entity_poly.type
_entity_poly.pdbx_seq_one_letter_code
_entity_poly.pdbx_strand_id
1 'polypeptide(L)'
;HDLLRARVTTDHPDGRPRLTPSDTAPDPATLLTVVPVTGDDAELRRAVDAQSRARTAELDPDHGSLIRVVWFPRGPGRDGRLLLLVHHLAMDGVSWRILLPDL
;
A
#
# COMPACT_ATOMS: atom_id res chain seq x y z
N HIS A 1 -0.44 -11.37 4.68
CA HIS A 1 -1.47 -11.93 3.79
C HIS A 1 -0.85 -12.24 2.43
N ASP A 2 -1.07 -13.42 1.87
CA ASP A 2 -0.35 -13.92 0.68
C ASP A 2 -0.68 -13.16 -0.60
N LEU A 3 -1.92 -12.66 -0.72
CA LEU A 3 -2.32 -11.80 -1.84
C LEU A 3 -1.59 -10.45 -1.89
N LEU A 4 -1.09 -9.93 -0.77
CA LEU A 4 -0.37 -8.64 -0.76
C LEU A 4 1.05 -8.73 -1.35
N ARG A 5 1.55 -9.96 -1.57
CA ARG A 5 2.83 -10.25 -2.21
C ARG A 5 2.67 -10.97 -3.55
N ALA A 6 1.45 -11.01 -4.09
CA ALA A 6 1.19 -11.62 -5.38
C ALA A 6 1.67 -10.73 -6.54
N ARG A 7 1.99 -11.35 -7.67
CA ARG A 7 2.23 -10.66 -8.94
C ARG A 7 1.34 -11.22 -10.04
N VAL A 8 1.11 -10.45 -11.08
CA VAL A 8 0.45 -10.94 -12.30
C VAL A 8 1.46 -11.76 -13.11
N THR A 9 1.09 -12.98 -13.47
CA THR A 9 1.86 -13.88 -14.34
C THR A 9 1.06 -14.23 -15.59
N THR A 10 1.71 -14.21 -16.75
CA THR A 10 1.08 -14.42 -18.07
C THR A 10 1.75 -15.54 -18.88
N ASP A 11 2.76 -16.20 -18.32
CA ASP A 11 3.54 -17.29 -18.92
C ASP A 11 2.83 -18.65 -18.92
N HIS A 12 1.52 -18.67 -18.63
CA HIS A 12 0.70 -19.88 -18.63
C HIS A 12 0.37 -20.34 -20.06
N PRO A 13 0.19 -21.65 -20.30
CA PRO A 13 -0.10 -22.20 -21.63
C PRO A 13 -1.37 -21.65 -22.30
N ASP A 14 -2.30 -21.12 -21.52
CA ASP A 14 -3.55 -20.52 -21.98
C ASP A 14 -3.46 -19.00 -22.20
N GLY A 15 -2.31 -18.39 -21.90
CA GLY A 15 -2.06 -16.95 -21.99
C GLY A 15 -2.91 -16.09 -21.05
N ARG A 16 -3.62 -16.70 -20.09
CA ARG A 16 -4.52 -15.97 -19.19
C ARG A 16 -3.73 -15.44 -17.99
N PRO A 17 -3.92 -14.16 -17.61
CA PRO A 17 -3.27 -13.59 -16.44
C PRO A 17 -3.76 -14.28 -15.16
N ARG A 18 -2.83 -14.57 -14.25
CA ARG A 18 -3.11 -15.13 -12.93
C ARG A 18 -2.35 -14.36 -11.86
N LEU A 19 -2.90 -14.29 -10.65
CA LEU A 19 -2.17 -13.81 -9.49
C LEU A 19 -1.39 -14.96 -8.87
N THR A 20 -0.07 -14.84 -8.81
CA THR A 20 0.82 -15.83 -8.21
C THR A 20 1.48 -15.20 -6.97
N PRO A 21 1.20 -15.69 -5.75
CA PRO A 21 1.91 -15.25 -4.55
C PRO A 21 3.42 -15.46 -4.71
N SER A 22 4.21 -14.47 -4.31
CA SER A 22 5.64 -14.65 -4.13
C SER A 22 5.91 -15.46 -2.86
N ASP A 23 6.87 -16.39 -2.88
CA ASP A 23 7.35 -17.07 -1.66
C ASP A 23 8.28 -16.17 -0.84
N THR A 24 8.72 -15.05 -1.42
CA THR A 24 9.58 -14.07 -0.76
C THR A 24 8.72 -12.96 -0.17
N ALA A 25 8.84 -12.74 1.14
CA ALA A 25 8.24 -11.58 1.79
C ALA A 25 8.93 -10.29 1.30
N PRO A 26 8.17 -9.23 0.97
CA PRO A 26 8.76 -7.93 0.65
C PRO A 26 9.50 -7.36 1.86
N ASP A 27 10.61 -6.67 1.62
CA ASP A 27 11.34 -5.94 2.66
C ASP A 27 10.44 -4.81 3.21
N PRO A 28 10.09 -4.80 4.51
CA PRO A 28 9.28 -3.75 5.11
C PRO A 28 9.83 -2.34 4.88
N ALA A 29 11.15 -2.19 4.80
CA ALA A 29 11.80 -0.90 4.54
C ALA A 29 11.49 -0.35 3.14
N THR A 30 11.13 -1.22 2.20
CA THR A 30 10.72 -0.82 0.84
C THR A 30 9.22 -0.46 0.76
N LEU A 31 8.42 -0.89 1.75
CA LEU A 31 6.98 -0.68 1.79
C LEU A 31 6.56 0.55 2.58
N LEU A 32 7.31 0.89 3.64
CA LEU A 32 7.02 1.98 4.55
C LEU A 32 7.82 3.23 4.21
N THR A 33 7.13 4.31 3.89
CA THR A 33 7.69 5.66 3.86
C THR A 33 7.27 6.43 5.11
N VAL A 34 8.21 7.11 5.76
CA VAL A 34 7.92 8.02 6.88
C VAL A 34 8.06 9.46 6.43
N VAL A 35 7.01 10.26 6.60
CA VAL A 35 6.97 11.68 6.22
C VAL A 35 6.54 12.51 7.44
N PRO A 36 7.48 13.03 8.23
CA PRO A 36 7.14 13.86 9.37
C PRO A 36 6.35 15.11 8.98
N VAL A 37 5.27 15.39 9.70
CA VAL A 37 4.45 16.59 9.52
C VAL A 37 4.35 17.33 10.85
N THR A 38 4.98 18.49 10.93
CA THR A 38 5.00 19.32 12.15
C THR A 38 3.93 20.41 12.14
N GLY A 39 3.43 20.79 10.97
CA GLY A 39 2.44 21.86 10.84
C GLY A 39 1.02 21.48 11.25
N ASP A 40 0.07 22.27 10.77
CA ASP A 40 -1.35 22.13 11.06
C ASP A 40 -2.02 20.98 10.26
N ASP A 41 -3.33 20.84 10.39
CA ASP A 41 -4.10 19.82 9.68
C ASP A 41 -4.18 20.08 8.16
N ALA A 42 -4.02 21.34 7.73
CA ALA A 42 -4.00 21.68 6.31
C ALA A 42 -2.69 21.23 5.66
N GLU A 43 -1.56 21.37 6.36
CA GLU A 43 -0.27 20.80 5.97
C GLU A 43 -0.35 19.28 5.90
N LEU A 44 -0.93 18.63 6.92
CA LEU A 44 -1.12 17.18 6.91
C LEU A 44 -1.94 16.72 5.71
N ARG A 45 -3.05 17.41 5.40
CA ARG A 45 -3.89 17.08 4.23
C ARG A 45 -3.11 17.20 2.93
N ARG A 46 -2.35 18.29 2.74
CA ARG A 46 -1.51 18.47 1.54
C ARG A 46 -0.45 17.36 1.43
N ALA A 47 0.19 17.00 2.54
CA ALA A 47 1.19 15.92 2.58
C ALA A 47 0.58 14.57 2.20
N VAL A 48 -0.60 14.24 2.75
CA VAL A 48 -1.36 13.03 2.39
C VAL A 48 -1.72 13.02 0.91
N ASP A 49 -2.26 14.10 0.38
CA ASP A 49 -2.67 14.18 -1.03
C ASP A 49 -1.47 14.06 -1.99
N ALA A 50 -0.34 14.68 -1.63
CA ALA A 50 0.89 14.59 -2.41
C ALA A 50 1.45 13.17 -2.42
N GLN A 51 1.56 12.52 -1.25
CA GLN A 51 2.06 11.16 -1.15
C GLN A 51 1.10 10.13 -1.76
N SER A 52 -0.21 10.33 -1.63
CA SER A 52 -1.21 9.48 -2.29
C SER A 52 -0.98 9.43 -3.80
N ARG A 53 -0.82 10.58 -4.45
CA ARG A 53 -0.50 10.67 -5.88
C ARG A 53 0.85 10.03 -6.22
N ALA A 54 1.91 10.36 -5.46
CA ALA A 54 3.25 9.86 -5.73
C ALA A 54 3.35 8.33 -5.59
N ARG A 55 2.80 7.77 -4.50
CA ARG A 55 2.94 6.35 -4.17
C ARG A 55 1.95 5.46 -4.91
N THR A 56 0.82 5.99 -5.38
CA THR A 56 -0.09 5.22 -6.25
C THR A 56 0.61 4.82 -7.55
N ALA A 57 1.44 5.71 -8.11
CA ALA A 57 2.20 5.43 -9.33
C ALA A 57 3.28 4.34 -9.16
N GLU A 58 3.61 3.98 -7.92
CA GLU A 58 4.60 2.93 -7.61
C GLU A 58 3.95 1.56 -7.41
N LEU A 59 2.62 1.47 -7.43
CA LEU A 59 1.92 0.19 -7.45
C LEU A 59 2.11 -0.46 -8.82
N ASP A 60 2.68 -1.64 -8.81
CA ASP A 60 3.05 -2.39 -10.01
C ASP A 60 2.66 -3.87 -9.80
N PRO A 61 1.47 -4.28 -10.26
CA PRO A 61 1.00 -5.65 -10.14
C PRO A 61 1.87 -6.67 -10.88
N ASP A 62 2.52 -6.28 -11.97
CA ASP A 62 3.34 -7.18 -12.79
C ASP A 62 4.63 -7.53 -12.03
N HIS A 63 5.16 -6.59 -11.27
CA HIS A 63 6.33 -6.78 -10.40
C HIS A 63 5.98 -7.09 -8.94
N GLY A 64 4.70 -7.32 -8.63
CA GLY A 64 4.22 -7.71 -7.30
C GLY A 64 4.24 -6.61 -6.24
N SER A 65 4.38 -5.35 -6.65
CA SER A 65 4.24 -4.18 -5.79
C SER A 65 2.75 -3.82 -5.63
N LEU A 66 2.05 -4.55 -4.76
CA LEU A 66 0.60 -4.39 -4.57
C LEU A 66 0.22 -3.48 -3.38
N ILE A 67 1.17 -3.12 -2.53
CA ILE A 67 0.94 -2.30 -1.33
C ILE A 67 2.01 -1.22 -1.16
N ARG A 68 1.59 -0.04 -0.69
CA ARG A 68 2.45 1.02 -0.18
C ARG A 68 1.87 1.57 1.13
N VAL A 69 2.75 1.90 2.07
CA VAL A 69 2.39 2.44 3.37
C VAL A 69 3.12 3.76 3.58
N VAL A 70 2.39 4.80 3.97
CA VAL A 70 2.99 6.08 4.36
C VAL A 70 2.54 6.44 5.76
N TRP A 71 3.52 6.62 6.65
CA TRP A 71 3.28 7.08 8.01
C TRP A 71 3.64 8.57 8.12
N PHE A 72 2.68 9.36 8.63
CA PHE A 72 2.82 10.78 8.89
C PHE A 72 2.88 11.01 10.40
N PRO A 73 4.05 10.84 11.05
CA PRO A 73 4.18 11.13 12.47
C PRO A 73 4.01 12.62 12.71
N ARG A 74 3.35 12.93 13.82
CA ARG A 74 3.25 14.28 14.35
C ARG A 74 4.03 14.34 15.66
N GLY A 75 4.47 15.54 16.03
CA GLY A 75 5.19 15.76 17.28
C GLY A 75 4.41 15.29 18.53
N PRO A 76 5.04 15.30 19.71
CA PRO A 76 4.46 14.77 20.95
C PRO A 76 3.04 15.27 21.21
N GLY A 77 2.14 14.35 21.60
CA GLY A 77 0.75 14.67 21.96
C GLY A 77 -0.19 14.92 20.76
N ARG A 78 0.23 14.62 19.54
CA ARG A 78 -0.60 14.73 18.33
C ARG A 78 -0.67 13.40 17.60
N ASP A 79 -1.88 12.99 17.23
CA ASP A 79 -2.08 11.75 16.48
C ASP A 79 -1.53 11.86 15.07
N GLY A 80 -0.66 10.92 14.69
CA GLY A 80 -0.19 10.79 13.32
C GLY A 80 -1.26 10.24 12.39
N ARG A 81 -0.92 10.11 11.11
CA ARG A 81 -1.81 9.53 10.10
C ARG A 81 -1.13 8.41 9.34
N LEU A 82 -1.83 7.31 9.12
CA LEU A 82 -1.39 6.22 8.27
C LEU A 82 -2.17 6.25 6.95
N LEU A 83 -1.45 6.24 5.83
CA LEU A 83 -2.00 6.05 4.50
C LEU A 83 -1.64 4.65 4.03
N LEU A 84 -2.65 3.83 3.75
CA LEU A 84 -2.51 2.51 3.15
C LEU A 84 -3.03 2.57 1.70
N LEU A 85 -2.15 2.30 0.75
CA LEU A 85 -2.49 2.18 -0.67
C LEU A 85 -2.37 0.71 -1.05
N VAL A 86 -3.46 0.14 -1.55
CA VAL A 86 -3.48 -1.25 -2.00
C VAL A 86 -4.10 -1.33 -3.39
N HIS A 87 -3.43 -2.02 -4.30
CA HIS A 87 -3.95 -2.24 -5.64
C HIS A 87 -5.19 -3.15 -5.59
N HIS A 88 -6.24 -2.81 -6.34
CA HIS A 88 -7.53 -3.53 -6.32
C HIS A 88 -7.42 -5.02 -6.68
N LEU A 89 -6.38 -5.43 -7.42
CA LEU A 89 -6.10 -6.85 -7.68
C LEU A 89 -5.77 -7.66 -6.43
N ALA A 90 -5.24 -7.01 -5.38
CA ALA A 90 -4.94 -7.66 -4.11
C ALA A 90 -6.15 -7.74 -3.16
N MET A 91 -7.22 -6.97 -3.45
CA MET A 91 -8.33 -6.77 -2.52
C MET A 91 -9.59 -6.30 -3.26
N ASP A 92 -10.69 -7.05 -3.18
CA ASP A 92 -11.99 -6.57 -3.61
C ASP A 92 -12.64 -5.67 -2.52
N GLY A 93 -13.57 -4.78 -2.93
CA GLY A 93 -14.21 -3.81 -2.02
C GLY A 93 -14.96 -4.41 -0.83
N VAL A 94 -15.24 -5.72 -0.87
CA VAL A 94 -15.93 -6.48 0.19
C VAL A 94 -14.95 -6.99 1.24
N SER A 95 -13.70 -7.27 0.86
CA SER A 95 -12.63 -7.77 1.73
C SER A 95 -12.10 -6.74 2.74
N TRP A 96 -12.35 -5.43 2.57
CA TRP A 96 -12.00 -4.40 3.55
C TRP A 96 -12.64 -4.62 4.93
N ARG A 97 -13.83 -5.23 4.98
CA ARG A 97 -14.53 -5.53 6.24
C ARG A 97 -13.80 -6.54 7.13
N ILE A 98 -12.86 -7.30 6.58
CA ILE A 98 -12.09 -8.31 7.31
C ILE A 98 -10.76 -7.72 7.80
N LEU A 99 -10.13 -6.81 7.04
CA LEU A 99 -8.84 -6.22 7.43
C LEU A 99 -8.97 -5.00 8.36
N LEU A 100 -10.05 -4.22 8.27
CA LEU A 100 -10.24 -3.04 9.13
C LEU A 100 -10.38 -3.35 10.63
N PRO A 101 -11.01 -4.45 11.07
CA PRO A 101 -11.07 -4.80 12.49
C PRO A 101 -9.74 -5.28 13.09
N ASP A 102 -8.80 -5.75 12.27
CA ASP A 102 -7.51 -6.31 12.70
C ASP A 102 -6.36 -5.28 12.72
N LEU A 103 -6.60 -4.05 12.23
CA LEU A 103 -5.68 -2.90 12.26
C LEU A 103 -6.03 -1.97 13.42
#